data_AF-A0A9P7CNN3-F1
#
_entry.id   AF-A0A9P7CNN3-F1
#
_cell.length_a   1.000
_cell.length_b   1.000
_cell.length_c   1.000
_cell.angle_alpha   90.00
_cell.angle_beta   90.00
_cell.angle_gamma   90.00
#
_symmetry.space_group_name_H-M   'P 1'
#
loop_
_entity.id
_entity.type
_entity.pdbx_description
1 polymer ?
#
loop_
_entity_poly.entity_id
_entity_poly.type
_entity_poly.pdbx_seq_one_letter_code
_entity_poly.pdbx_strand_id
1 'polypeptide(L)'
;MHHSACSIDALLTKTAFGKLYKVTGAYEQPDDKLFDILNMEFHGKPELLGHIVDLLVNGIIRCKNVLIKILTVESYSRLASVDIHNESQVLKSTIPVQGRLFCGTVSAADGKGLKQKMVIATNSMNALCTCSITLGATPQVSIGPSYASKLSPRDCRLFLTSVAAAKFKKIVTSETDLLHTNTTSMSQLRQLTTSFHHPSTFSCWRRSFESFCDILHIPATISTLCDLPSFSGYGSNSTSAAMLSSQLLAVWTREYFYHNSMLTEDQMATFMILYDSVLKDSKPWISLQAVVEQLKKEFNKPSQVNIFKFAFITSLLAVADAAGDGLPAANAKIAANISLRFSNLFLDN
;
A
#
# COMPACT_ATOMS: atom_id res chain seq x y z
N MET A 1 -2.17 39.36 2.53
CA MET A 1 -3.55 38.91 2.84
C MET A 1 -3.47 37.71 3.75
N HIS A 2 -3.79 37.87 5.04
CA HIS A 2 -3.85 36.77 5.99
C HIS A 2 -5.01 35.84 5.60
N HIS A 3 -4.69 34.67 5.04
CA HIS A 3 -5.67 33.59 4.96
C HIS A 3 -6.03 33.18 6.38
N SER A 4 -7.30 33.33 6.78
CA SER A 4 -7.76 32.75 8.03
C SER A 4 -7.47 31.24 7.99
N ALA A 5 -6.68 30.77 8.95
CA ALA A 5 -6.38 29.36 9.07
C ALA A 5 -7.71 28.65 9.35
N CYS A 6 -8.26 27.97 8.34
CA CYS A 6 -9.41 27.11 8.56
C CYS A 6 -8.93 25.95 9.44
N SER A 7 -9.32 25.97 10.72
CA SER A 7 -9.11 24.84 11.62
C SER A 7 -9.92 23.67 11.09
N ILE A 8 -9.20 22.63 10.64
CA ILE A 8 -9.79 21.36 10.23
C ILE A 8 -10.52 20.70 11.40
N ASP A 9 -10.10 20.96 12.64
CA ASP A 9 -10.71 20.47 13.87
C ASP A 9 -12.13 21.00 14.06
N ALA A 10 -12.33 22.30 13.81
CA ALA A 10 -13.65 22.91 13.81
C ALA A 10 -14.56 22.29 12.73
N LEU A 11 -13.99 21.97 11.57
CA LEU A 11 -14.73 21.34 10.49
C LEU A 11 -15.13 19.90 10.83
N LEU A 12 -14.21 19.10 11.37
CA LEU A 12 -14.47 17.73 11.83
C LEU A 12 -15.60 17.69 12.85
N THR A 13 -15.54 18.58 13.84
CA THR A 13 -16.58 18.71 14.88
C THR A 13 -17.93 19.07 14.28
N LYS A 14 -17.97 20.02 13.34
CA LYS A 14 -19.20 20.42 12.64
C LYS A 14 -19.79 19.27 11.80
N THR A 15 -18.96 18.34 11.33
CA THR A 15 -19.37 17.21 10.48
C THR A 15 -19.63 15.91 11.25
N ALA A 16 -19.88 15.97 12.57
CA ALA A 16 -20.12 14.80 13.42
C ALA A 16 -18.94 13.81 13.50
N PHE A 17 -17.72 14.31 13.36
CA PHE A 17 -16.46 13.56 13.52
C PHE A 17 -15.60 14.10 14.68
N GLY A 18 -16.24 14.63 15.73
CA GLY A 18 -15.57 15.09 16.94
C GLY A 18 -14.82 13.97 17.67
N LYS A 19 -15.36 12.74 17.70
CA LYS A 19 -14.64 11.54 18.18
C LYS A 19 -13.35 11.28 17.41
N LEU A 20 -13.34 11.45 16.08
CA LEU A 20 -12.13 11.30 15.28
C LEU A 20 -11.03 12.27 15.74
N TYR A 21 -11.38 13.54 15.94
CA TYR A 21 -10.45 14.54 16.47
C TYR A 21 -9.92 14.16 17.86
N LYS A 22 -10.79 13.70 18.76
CA LYS A 22 -10.37 13.25 20.11
C LYS A 22 -9.37 12.09 20.06
N VAL A 23 -9.54 11.15 19.14
CA VAL A 23 -8.64 9.99 19.00
C VAL A 23 -7.33 10.37 18.31
N THR A 24 -7.39 11.22 17.30
CA THR A 24 -6.24 11.49 16.41
C THR A 24 -5.43 12.74 16.77
N GLY A 25 -6.00 13.62 17.60
CA GLY A 25 -5.38 14.87 18.02
C GLY A 25 -5.43 15.96 16.95
N ALA A 26 -4.57 16.96 17.13
CA ALA A 26 -4.51 18.14 16.28
C ALA A 26 -3.86 17.89 14.93
N TYR A 27 -4.39 18.54 13.91
CA TYR A 27 -3.89 18.50 12.55
C TYR A 27 -3.32 19.84 12.10
N GLU A 28 -2.25 19.79 11.32
CA GLU A 28 -1.60 20.95 10.73
C GLU A 28 -1.41 20.78 9.22
N GLN A 29 -1.36 21.89 8.49
CA GLN A 29 -0.86 21.86 7.11
C GLN A 29 0.66 21.77 7.14
N PRO A 30 1.30 21.08 6.17
CA PRO A 30 2.75 21.12 6.05
C PRO A 30 3.26 22.56 5.97
N ASP A 31 4.27 22.88 6.78
CA ASP A 31 5.00 24.15 6.72
C ASP A 31 6.11 24.10 5.67
N ASP A 32 6.74 25.25 5.40
CA ASP A 32 7.81 25.34 4.39
C ASP A 32 8.96 24.37 4.69
N LYS A 33 9.33 24.21 5.98
CA LYS A 33 10.35 23.24 6.40
C LYS A 33 9.97 21.80 6.06
N LEU A 34 8.72 21.39 6.29
CA LEU A 34 8.27 20.05 5.93
C LEU A 34 8.20 19.87 4.41
N PHE A 35 7.81 20.90 3.65
CA PHE A 35 7.86 20.85 2.20
C PHE A 35 9.28 20.66 1.67
N ASP A 36 10.27 21.38 2.22
CA ASP A 36 11.67 21.23 1.83
C ASP A 36 12.16 19.80 2.06
N ILE A 37 11.86 19.24 3.24
CA ILE A 37 12.19 17.85 3.59
C ILE A 37 11.55 16.86 2.61
N LEU A 38 10.25 17.03 2.33
CA LEU A 38 9.50 16.15 1.45
C LEU A 38 9.97 16.19 -0.02
N ASN A 39 10.68 17.26 -0.42
CA ASN A 39 11.26 17.43 -1.75
C ASN A 39 12.74 17.05 -1.83
N MET A 40 13.34 16.55 -0.74
CA MET A 40 14.71 16.03 -0.77
C MET A 40 14.82 14.79 -1.68
N GLU A 41 15.97 14.60 -2.31
CA GLU A 41 16.27 13.37 -3.05
C GLU A 41 16.57 12.21 -2.09
N PHE A 42 16.08 11.02 -2.43
CA PHE A 42 16.17 9.83 -1.57
C PHE A 42 17.36 8.91 -1.89
N HIS A 43 18.30 9.30 -2.75
CA HIS A 43 19.46 8.46 -3.11
C HIS A 43 20.29 8.06 -1.89
N GLY A 44 20.57 9.00 -1.00
CA GLY A 44 21.40 8.72 0.18
C GLY A 44 20.63 8.10 1.35
N LYS A 45 19.29 8.14 1.33
CA LYS A 45 18.42 7.77 2.46
C LYS A 45 17.07 7.19 1.99
N PRO A 46 17.05 6.07 1.25
CA PRO A 46 15.81 5.47 0.72
C PRO A 46 14.84 5.03 1.83
N GLU A 47 15.33 4.72 3.01
CA GLU A 47 14.55 4.36 4.20
C GLU A 47 13.56 5.46 4.65
N LEU A 48 13.82 6.72 4.31
CA LEU A 48 12.90 7.83 4.57
C LEU A 48 11.54 7.63 3.86
N LEU A 49 11.47 6.88 2.77
CA LEU A 49 10.20 6.53 2.12
C LEU A 49 9.29 5.74 3.08
N GLY A 50 9.86 4.84 3.87
CA GLY A 50 9.14 4.10 4.91
C GLY A 50 8.59 5.00 6.02
N HIS A 51 9.24 6.13 6.29
CA HIS A 51 8.75 7.13 7.25
C HIS A 51 7.76 8.13 6.65
N ILE A 52 7.79 8.34 5.33
CA ILE A 52 6.80 9.17 4.64
C ILE A 52 5.42 8.53 4.71
N VAL A 53 5.31 7.20 4.58
CA VAL A 53 4.02 6.54 4.78
C VAL A 53 3.51 6.66 6.21
N ASP A 54 4.40 6.68 7.21
CA ASP A 54 4.03 6.96 8.62
C ASP A 54 3.55 8.41 8.82
N LEU A 55 4.11 9.36 8.07
CA LEU A 55 3.70 10.77 8.10
C LEU A 55 2.32 10.96 7.47
N LEU A 56 2.09 10.33 6.31
CA LEU A 56 0.90 10.56 5.47
C LEU A 56 -0.31 9.74 5.93
N VAL A 57 -0.09 8.55 6.48
CA VAL A 57 -1.18 7.76 7.05
C VAL A 57 -1.85 8.55 8.17
N ASN A 58 -3.16 8.38 8.33
CA ASN A 58 -3.94 9.20 9.26
C ASN A 58 -3.99 10.70 8.86
N GLY A 59 -3.52 11.10 7.68
CA GLY A 59 -3.74 12.45 7.14
C GLY A 59 -5.19 12.69 6.67
N ILE A 60 -5.55 13.95 6.49
CA ILE A 60 -6.84 14.38 5.91
C ILE A 60 -6.58 15.25 4.69
N ILE A 61 -7.21 14.91 3.58
CA ILE A 61 -7.26 15.77 2.39
C ILE A 61 -8.59 16.50 2.41
N ARG A 62 -8.54 17.84 2.42
CA ARG A 62 -9.71 18.66 2.16
C ARG A 62 -9.72 19.05 0.69
N CYS A 63 -10.76 18.69 -0.03
CA CYS A 63 -11.01 19.12 -1.41
C CYS A 63 -12.32 19.91 -1.47
N LYS A 64 -12.25 21.25 -1.56
CA LYS A 64 -13.42 22.14 -1.42
C LYS A 64 -14.17 21.88 -0.09
N ASN A 65 -15.35 21.26 -0.18
CA ASN A 65 -16.23 20.93 0.94
C ASN A 65 -16.19 19.44 1.33
N VAL A 66 -15.35 18.64 0.64
CA VAL A 66 -15.19 17.22 0.89
C VAL A 66 -13.96 17.00 1.76
N LEU A 67 -14.10 16.17 2.79
CA LEU A 67 -12.97 15.70 3.61
C LEU A 67 -12.73 14.24 3.34
N ILE A 68 -11.48 13.88 3.15
CA ILE A 68 -11.07 12.52 2.80
C ILE A 68 -9.99 12.12 3.79
N LYS A 69 -10.28 11.09 4.57
CA LYS A 69 -9.35 10.53 5.55
C LYS A 69 -8.51 9.45 4.89
N ILE A 70 -7.19 9.55 5.04
CA ILE A 70 -6.23 8.57 4.52
C ILE A 70 -6.13 7.41 5.50
N LEU A 71 -6.48 6.21 5.05
CA LEU A 71 -6.45 5.00 5.85
C LEU A 71 -5.28 4.08 5.49
N THR A 72 -4.86 4.04 4.24
CA THR A 72 -3.68 3.29 3.80
C THR A 72 -2.97 4.01 2.66
N VAL A 73 -1.65 4.07 2.74
CA VAL A 73 -0.79 4.78 1.78
C VAL A 73 0.44 3.94 1.45
N GLU A 74 0.90 4.06 0.20
CA GLU A 74 2.11 3.41 -0.34
C GLU A 74 3.02 4.47 -0.95
N SER A 75 4.31 4.48 -0.61
CA SER A 75 5.28 5.42 -1.21
C SER A 75 6.12 4.77 -2.31
N TYR A 76 6.49 5.58 -3.29
CA TYR A 76 7.25 5.21 -4.48
C TYR A 76 8.31 6.28 -4.72
N SER A 77 9.55 5.86 -4.91
CA SER A 77 10.59 6.80 -5.36
C SER A 77 10.34 7.17 -6.81
N ARG A 78 10.68 8.40 -7.20
CA ARG A 78 10.73 8.78 -8.62
C ARG A 78 12.03 8.32 -9.29
N LEU A 79 13.03 7.94 -8.50
CA LEU A 79 14.35 7.53 -8.95
C LEU A 79 14.40 6.02 -9.19
N ALA A 80 14.64 5.61 -10.44
CA ALA A 80 14.65 4.19 -10.84
C ALA A 80 15.73 3.36 -10.11
N SER A 81 16.85 3.98 -9.74
CA SER A 81 17.93 3.31 -8.99
C SER A 81 17.61 3.09 -7.51
N VAL A 82 16.58 3.77 -6.98
CA VAL A 82 16.06 3.55 -5.63
C VAL A 82 14.86 2.61 -5.67
N ASP A 83 14.00 2.78 -6.68
CA ASP A 83 12.79 1.99 -6.84
C ASP A 83 12.53 1.65 -8.31
N ILE A 84 12.59 0.35 -8.64
CA ILE A 84 12.27 -0.12 -9.99
C ILE A 84 10.81 0.13 -10.38
N HIS A 85 9.96 0.34 -9.37
CA HIS A 85 8.53 0.65 -9.53
C HIS A 85 8.27 2.15 -9.59
N ASN A 86 9.28 2.96 -9.93
CA ASN A 86 9.08 4.38 -10.11
C ASN A 86 7.97 4.61 -11.15
N GLU A 87 6.88 5.28 -10.75
CA GLU A 87 5.69 5.42 -11.61
C GLU A 87 5.95 6.42 -12.74
N SER A 88 6.78 6.06 -13.73
CA SER A 88 7.28 6.93 -14.80
C SER A 88 6.16 7.64 -15.58
N GLN A 89 5.01 6.97 -15.76
CA GLN A 89 3.82 7.53 -16.42
C GLN A 89 3.07 8.56 -15.55
N VAL A 90 3.15 8.43 -14.23
CA VAL A 90 2.49 9.35 -13.28
C VAL A 90 3.32 10.63 -13.13
N LEU A 91 4.64 10.57 -13.31
CA LEU A 91 5.59 11.67 -13.11
C LEU A 91 5.21 12.98 -13.80
N LYS A 92 4.72 12.94 -15.04
CA LYS A 92 4.37 14.16 -15.80
C LYS A 92 3.08 14.82 -15.30
N SER A 93 2.15 14.02 -14.77
CA SER A 93 0.81 14.48 -14.37
C SER A 93 0.74 14.91 -12.91
N THR A 94 1.74 14.54 -12.10
CA THR A 94 1.81 14.81 -10.66
C THR A 94 2.97 15.72 -10.29
N ILE A 95 3.44 16.56 -11.22
CA ILE A 95 4.45 17.58 -10.92
C ILE A 95 3.85 18.54 -9.87
N PRO A 96 4.56 18.79 -8.75
CA PRO A 96 4.08 19.69 -7.71
C PRO A 96 3.70 21.07 -8.25
N VAL A 97 2.53 21.57 -7.86
CA VAL A 97 2.12 22.94 -8.18
C VAL A 97 3.03 23.89 -7.41
N GLN A 98 3.68 24.82 -8.11
CA GLN A 98 4.65 25.78 -7.52
C GLN A 98 5.81 25.09 -6.77
N GLY A 99 6.16 23.85 -7.14
CA GLY A 99 7.31 23.14 -6.56
C GLY A 99 7.13 22.64 -5.12
N ARG A 100 5.91 22.69 -4.55
CA ARG A 100 5.67 22.30 -3.15
C ARG A 100 5.18 20.86 -3.02
N LEU A 101 3.92 20.63 -3.40
CA LEU A 101 3.26 19.33 -3.30
C LEU A 101 2.16 19.24 -4.36
N PHE A 102 1.97 18.07 -4.93
CA PHE A 102 0.75 17.69 -5.64
C PHE A 102 -0.11 16.86 -4.70
N CYS A 103 -1.41 17.13 -4.64
CA CYS A 103 -2.37 16.30 -3.92
C CYS A 103 -3.67 16.26 -4.71
N GLY A 104 -4.07 15.12 -5.26
CA GLY A 104 -5.28 15.03 -6.07
C GLY A 104 -5.43 13.67 -6.73
N THR A 105 -6.26 13.57 -7.76
CA THR A 105 -6.39 12.33 -8.55
C THR A 105 -5.74 12.43 -9.92
N VAL A 106 -5.13 11.35 -10.35
CA VAL A 106 -4.50 11.19 -11.67
C VAL A 106 -5.05 9.94 -12.35
N SER A 107 -5.31 10.05 -13.66
CA SER A 107 -5.60 8.89 -14.49
C SER A 107 -4.30 8.15 -14.78
N ALA A 108 -4.14 6.95 -14.25
CA ALA A 108 -2.92 6.16 -14.38
C ALA A 108 -3.24 4.71 -14.70
N ALA A 109 -2.34 4.04 -15.42
CA ALA A 109 -2.49 2.62 -15.71
C ALA A 109 -2.38 1.78 -14.43
N ASP A 110 -3.16 0.69 -14.39
CA ASP A 110 -3.19 -0.29 -13.32
C ASP A 110 -3.05 -1.72 -13.87
N GLY A 111 -2.27 -1.89 -14.93
CA GLY A 111 -2.08 -3.17 -15.64
C GLY A 111 -3.26 -3.60 -16.52
N LYS A 112 -4.51 -3.39 -16.08
CA LYS A 112 -5.74 -3.79 -16.79
C LYS A 112 -6.55 -2.62 -17.37
N GLY A 113 -6.04 -1.39 -17.28
CA GLY A 113 -6.69 -0.18 -17.80
C GLY A 113 -6.30 1.08 -17.05
N LEU A 114 -6.89 2.22 -17.44
CA LEU A 114 -6.72 3.49 -16.73
C LEU A 114 -7.68 3.57 -15.54
N LYS A 115 -7.15 3.91 -14.37
CA LYS A 115 -7.91 4.12 -13.14
C LYS A 115 -7.57 5.50 -12.53
N GLN A 116 -8.52 6.06 -11.78
CA GLN A 116 -8.33 7.32 -11.06
C GLN A 116 -7.63 7.04 -9.73
N LYS A 117 -6.33 7.29 -9.66
CA LYS A 117 -5.52 7.08 -8.46
C LYS A 117 -5.43 8.37 -7.64
N MET A 118 -5.68 8.29 -6.33
CA MET A 118 -5.45 9.42 -5.42
C MET A 118 -3.98 9.47 -4.99
N VAL A 119 -3.28 10.54 -5.34
CA VAL A 119 -1.83 10.66 -5.20
C VAL A 119 -1.46 11.93 -4.45
N ILE A 120 -0.53 11.79 -3.52
CA ILE A 120 0.25 12.86 -2.92
C ILE A 120 1.66 12.76 -3.50
N ALA A 121 2.22 13.84 -4.03
CA ALA A 121 3.47 13.78 -4.76
C ALA A 121 4.35 15.00 -4.52
N THR A 122 5.67 14.79 -4.56
CA THR A 122 6.71 15.82 -4.45
C THR A 122 7.62 15.72 -5.67
N ASN A 123 8.72 16.46 -5.70
CA ASN A 123 9.70 16.35 -6.78
C ASN A 123 10.39 14.98 -6.82
N SER A 124 10.48 14.28 -5.68
CA SER A 124 11.29 13.07 -5.51
C SER A 124 10.50 11.79 -5.18
N MET A 125 9.24 11.89 -4.75
CA MET A 125 8.39 10.73 -4.48
C MET A 125 6.94 10.89 -4.95
N ASN A 126 6.27 9.76 -5.10
CA ASN A 126 4.82 9.65 -5.14
C ASN A 126 4.34 8.83 -3.95
N ALA A 127 3.17 9.15 -3.42
CA ALA A 127 2.48 8.40 -2.41
C ALA A 127 1.04 8.13 -2.88
N LEU A 128 0.73 6.86 -3.10
CA LEU A 128 -0.57 6.39 -3.53
C LEU A 128 -1.44 6.10 -2.30
N CYS A 129 -2.59 6.76 -2.20
CA CYS A 129 -3.60 6.39 -1.21
C CYS A 129 -4.39 5.19 -1.71
N THR A 130 -4.08 4.00 -1.18
CA THR A 130 -4.74 2.74 -1.56
C THR A 130 -5.96 2.41 -0.70
N CYS A 131 -6.15 3.12 0.41
CA CYS A 131 -7.42 3.13 1.14
C CYS A 131 -7.70 4.51 1.73
N SER A 132 -8.92 4.98 1.54
CA SER A 132 -9.39 6.23 2.11
C SER A 132 -10.88 6.18 2.39
N ILE A 133 -11.35 7.06 3.26
CA ILE A 133 -12.77 7.23 3.52
C ILE A 133 -13.18 8.68 3.32
N THR A 134 -14.18 8.90 2.47
CA THR A 134 -14.81 10.21 2.31
C THR A 134 -15.73 10.44 3.48
N LEU A 135 -15.50 11.51 4.23
CA LEU A 135 -16.28 11.89 5.39
C LEU A 135 -17.56 12.60 4.95
N GLY A 136 -18.67 12.18 5.54
CA GLY A 136 -20.01 12.71 5.30
C GLY A 136 -21.01 11.95 6.17
N ALA A 137 -22.31 12.27 6.02
CA ALA A 137 -23.37 11.59 6.77
C ALA A 137 -23.35 10.07 6.59
N THR A 138 -23.00 9.60 5.38
CA THR A 138 -22.72 8.20 5.08
C THR A 138 -21.27 8.08 4.60
N PRO A 139 -20.31 7.71 5.48
CA PRO A 139 -18.92 7.58 5.09
C PRO A 139 -18.72 6.59 3.93
N GLN A 140 -17.95 6.99 2.91
CA GLN A 140 -17.70 6.16 1.73
C GLN A 140 -16.26 5.70 1.66
N VAL A 141 -16.06 4.39 1.77
CA VAL A 141 -14.73 3.76 1.69
C VAL A 141 -14.35 3.54 0.22
N SER A 142 -13.13 3.93 -0.13
CA SER A 142 -12.50 3.61 -1.41
C SER A 142 -11.26 2.76 -1.15
N ILE A 143 -11.18 1.59 -1.78
CA ILE A 143 -10.01 0.69 -1.73
C ILE A 143 -9.49 0.47 -3.15
N GLY A 144 -8.17 0.50 -3.28
CA GLY A 144 -7.46 0.24 -4.52
C GLY A 144 -7.29 1.51 -5.38
N PRO A 145 -6.79 1.34 -6.61
CA PRO A 145 -6.36 2.43 -7.48
C PRO A 145 -7.52 3.16 -8.18
N SER A 146 -8.75 3.00 -7.69
CA SER A 146 -9.97 3.58 -8.28
C SER A 146 -10.70 4.43 -7.25
N TYR A 147 -10.24 5.65 -7.07
CA TYR A 147 -10.98 6.66 -6.32
C TYR A 147 -12.14 7.19 -7.18
N ALA A 148 -13.34 7.26 -6.61
CA ALA A 148 -14.57 7.48 -7.38
C ALA A 148 -14.69 8.88 -8.00
N SER A 149 -14.03 9.90 -7.44
CA SER A 149 -14.22 11.30 -7.84
C SER A 149 -12.93 11.97 -8.28
N LYS A 150 -13.01 12.83 -9.31
CA LYS A 150 -11.87 13.64 -9.74
C LYS A 150 -11.56 14.74 -8.70
N LEU A 151 -10.39 14.68 -8.08
CA LEU A 151 -9.88 15.69 -7.15
C LEU A 151 -8.88 16.59 -7.86
N SER A 152 -9.22 17.88 -7.96
CA SER A 152 -8.37 18.90 -8.55
C SER A 152 -7.28 19.30 -7.56
N PRO A 153 -5.98 19.23 -7.92
CA PRO A 153 -4.90 19.60 -7.01
C PRO A 153 -4.95 21.04 -6.51
N ARG A 154 -5.55 21.95 -7.29
CA ARG A 154 -5.72 23.36 -6.90
C ARG A 154 -6.71 23.54 -5.75
N ASP A 155 -7.63 22.59 -5.59
CA ASP A 155 -8.69 22.63 -4.60
C ASP A 155 -8.37 21.78 -3.36
N CYS A 156 -7.28 21.00 -3.41
CA CYS A 156 -6.87 20.07 -2.38
C CYS A 156 -5.89 20.71 -1.41
N ARG A 157 -6.10 20.47 -0.11
CA ARG A 157 -5.16 20.80 0.97
C ARG A 157 -4.95 19.58 1.84
N LEU A 158 -3.68 19.26 2.08
CA LEU A 158 -3.27 18.15 2.95
C LEU A 158 -3.12 18.65 4.38
N PHE A 159 -3.71 17.92 5.32
CA PHE A 159 -3.55 18.11 6.75
C PHE A 159 -2.97 16.83 7.35
N LEU A 160 -1.93 16.98 8.17
CA LEU A 160 -1.20 15.89 8.81
C LEU A 160 -1.37 15.99 10.32
N THR A 161 -1.30 14.86 11.03
CA THR A 161 -1.30 14.95 12.50
C THR A 161 -0.03 15.64 12.98
N SER A 162 -0.18 16.57 13.93
CA SER A 162 0.93 17.36 14.44
C SER A 162 2.03 16.46 15.06
N VAL A 163 1.61 15.36 15.68
CA VAL A 163 2.52 14.34 16.24
C VAL A 163 3.33 13.65 15.15
N ALA A 164 2.72 13.23 14.04
CA ALA A 164 3.44 12.59 12.94
C ALA A 164 4.40 13.57 12.25
N ALA A 165 3.97 14.81 12.03
CA ALA A 165 4.82 15.85 11.45
C ALA A 165 6.04 16.16 12.33
N ALA A 166 5.84 16.32 13.64
CA ALA A 166 6.95 16.52 14.59
C ALA A 166 7.90 15.32 14.64
N LYS A 167 7.35 14.09 14.68
CA LYS A 167 8.15 12.85 14.66
C LYS A 167 9.00 12.75 13.39
N PHE A 168 8.41 13.01 12.23
CA PHE A 168 9.12 12.93 10.95
C PHE A 168 10.22 14.00 10.84
N LYS A 169 9.94 15.24 11.23
CA LYS A 169 10.95 16.31 11.30
C LYS A 169 12.14 15.89 12.18
N LYS A 170 11.88 15.27 13.33
CA LYS A 170 12.93 14.77 14.24
C LYS A 170 13.79 13.68 13.59
N ILE A 171 13.16 12.70 12.95
CA ILE A 171 13.84 11.59 12.24
C ILE A 171 14.81 12.13 11.19
N VAL A 172 14.38 13.10 10.38
CA VAL A 172 15.22 13.65 9.31
C VAL A 172 16.39 14.46 9.86
N THR A 173 16.22 15.14 10.99
CA THR A 173 17.27 15.94 11.62
C THR A 173 18.25 15.14 12.47
N SER A 174 17.88 13.94 12.92
CA SER A 174 18.77 13.09 13.70
C SER A 174 19.78 12.40 12.80
N GLU A 175 21.08 12.51 13.11
CA GLU A 175 22.17 11.77 12.44
C GLU A 175 22.24 10.29 12.87
N THR A 176 21.41 9.87 13.82
CA THR A 176 21.30 8.45 14.19
C THR A 176 20.88 7.65 12.98
N ASP A 177 21.58 6.53 12.74
CA ASP A 177 21.24 5.56 11.70
C ASP A 177 19.73 5.36 11.65
N LEU A 178 19.13 5.70 10.50
CA LEU A 178 17.71 5.57 10.19
C LEU A 178 17.26 4.10 10.10
N LEU A 179 18.03 3.19 10.72
CA LEU A 179 17.76 1.76 10.82
C LEU A 179 16.40 1.58 11.48
N HIS A 180 15.42 1.29 10.62
CA HIS A 180 14.01 1.14 10.94
C HIS A 180 13.85 0.18 12.13
N THR A 181 13.41 0.69 13.28
CA THR A 181 13.01 -0.14 14.44
C THR A 181 11.62 -0.77 14.24
N ASN A 182 11.14 -0.86 13.00
CA ASN A 182 9.83 -1.42 12.71
C ASN A 182 10.00 -2.87 12.26
N THR A 183 9.38 -3.79 12.98
CA THR A 183 9.27 -5.19 12.59
C THR A 183 8.71 -5.27 11.17
N THR A 184 9.48 -5.86 10.25
CA THR A 184 9.04 -6.10 8.88
C THR A 184 7.78 -6.94 8.88
N SER A 185 6.75 -6.51 8.14
CA SER A 185 5.49 -7.23 8.03
C SER A 185 5.02 -7.24 6.58
N MET A 186 4.47 -8.38 6.14
CA MET A 186 3.90 -8.51 4.79
C MET A 186 2.74 -7.55 4.56
N SER A 187 2.01 -7.15 5.60
CA SER A 187 0.95 -6.14 5.50
C SER A 187 1.45 -4.73 5.15
N GLN A 188 2.77 -4.50 5.28
CA GLN A 188 3.45 -3.25 4.92
C GLN A 188 4.09 -3.31 3.53
N LEU A 189 3.91 -4.40 2.78
CA LEU A 189 4.28 -4.44 1.38
C LEU A 189 3.30 -3.68 0.51
N ARG A 190 3.83 -3.03 -0.52
CA ARG A 190 3.03 -2.38 -1.56
C ARG A 190 2.31 -3.42 -2.42
N GLN A 191 1.21 -3.03 -3.06
CA GLN A 191 0.50 -3.89 -4.00
C GLN A 191 1.21 -3.94 -5.37
N LEU A 192 2.34 -4.64 -5.43
CA LEU A 192 3.18 -4.75 -6.62
C LEU A 192 3.05 -6.13 -7.27
N THR A 193 2.95 -6.18 -8.60
CA THR A 193 2.77 -7.44 -9.36
C THR A 193 3.96 -7.81 -10.25
N THR A 194 5.05 -7.03 -10.22
CA THR A 194 6.19 -7.18 -11.14
C THR A 194 7.52 -7.09 -10.42
N SER A 195 8.61 -7.34 -11.15
CA SER A 195 9.99 -7.11 -10.72
C SER A 195 10.36 -7.82 -9.41
N PHE A 196 9.86 -9.03 -9.19
CA PHE A 196 10.20 -9.87 -8.02
C PHE A 196 11.69 -10.26 -7.94
N HIS A 197 12.48 -9.97 -8.98
CA HIS A 197 13.94 -10.09 -8.96
C HIS A 197 14.65 -8.86 -8.34
N HIS A 198 13.90 -7.79 -8.02
CA HIS A 198 14.44 -6.54 -7.49
C HIS A 198 14.06 -6.34 -6.01
N PRO A 199 15.01 -5.99 -5.12
CA PRO A 199 14.73 -5.82 -3.69
C PRO A 199 13.67 -4.78 -3.35
N SER A 200 13.55 -3.69 -4.14
CA SER A 200 12.55 -2.65 -3.85
C SER A 200 11.10 -3.15 -3.93
N THR A 201 10.84 -4.29 -4.59
CA THR A 201 9.54 -4.97 -4.60
C THR A 201 9.09 -5.39 -3.20
N PHE A 202 10.06 -5.69 -2.32
CA PHE A 202 9.82 -6.17 -0.97
C PHE A 202 10.04 -5.10 0.10
N SER A 203 10.21 -3.82 -0.30
CA SER A 203 10.33 -2.73 0.65
C SER A 203 9.02 -2.46 1.38
N CYS A 204 9.08 -2.35 2.71
CA CYS A 204 7.95 -2.04 3.60
C CYS A 204 7.56 -0.56 3.55
N TRP A 205 7.16 -0.10 2.37
CA TRP A 205 6.79 1.28 2.05
C TRP A 205 5.28 1.47 1.95
N ARG A 206 4.53 0.71 2.75
CA ARG A 206 3.08 0.85 2.93
C ARG A 206 2.75 0.95 4.40
N ARG A 207 1.79 1.81 4.75
CA ARG A 207 1.24 1.88 6.11
C ARG A 207 -0.26 2.07 6.13
N SER A 208 -0.90 1.46 7.13
CA SER A 208 -2.33 1.59 7.42
C SER A 208 -2.54 2.27 8.77
N PHE A 209 -3.64 3.02 8.89
CA PHE A 209 -3.99 3.71 10.12
C PHE A 209 -4.22 2.69 11.23
N GLU A 210 -3.65 2.92 12.42
CA GLU A 210 -3.60 1.96 13.53
C GLU A 210 -4.96 1.36 13.88
N SER A 211 -6.03 2.17 13.88
CA SER A 211 -7.40 1.72 14.14
C SER A 211 -7.96 0.74 13.11
N PHE A 212 -7.27 0.53 11.99
CA PHE A 212 -7.60 -0.39 10.90
C PHE A 212 -6.42 -1.30 10.54
N CYS A 213 -5.41 -1.40 11.42
CA CYS A 213 -4.19 -2.16 11.16
C CYS A 213 -4.33 -3.65 11.55
N ASP A 214 -5.35 -4.32 11.02
CA ASP A 214 -5.56 -5.75 11.14
C ASP A 214 -6.04 -6.36 9.81
N ILE A 215 -5.98 -7.68 9.73
CA ILE A 215 -6.22 -8.43 8.50
C ILE A 215 -7.61 -8.21 7.87
N LEU A 216 -8.61 -7.81 8.66
CA LEU A 216 -9.98 -7.62 8.17
C LEU A 216 -10.26 -6.17 7.71
N HIS A 217 -9.30 -5.26 7.91
CA HIS A 217 -9.44 -3.82 7.70
C HIS A 217 -8.29 -3.19 6.90
N ILE A 218 -7.17 -3.88 6.69
CA ILE A 218 -6.12 -3.49 5.74
C ILE A 218 -6.49 -4.04 4.36
N PRO A 219 -6.42 -3.25 3.27
CA PRO A 219 -6.63 -3.81 1.93
C PRO A 219 -5.72 -4.98 1.65
N ALA A 220 -6.27 -6.09 1.14
CA ALA A 220 -5.48 -7.24 0.76
C ALA A 220 -4.54 -6.91 -0.40
N THR A 221 -3.39 -7.55 -0.39
CA THR A 221 -2.40 -7.54 -1.48
C THR A 221 -2.25 -8.95 -2.02
N ILE A 222 -1.52 -9.11 -3.13
CA ILE A 222 -1.24 -10.43 -3.68
C ILE A 222 -0.49 -11.34 -2.70
N SER A 223 0.22 -10.81 -1.70
CA SER A 223 0.94 -11.60 -0.69
C SER A 223 0.13 -11.82 0.59
N THR A 224 -1.00 -11.15 0.78
CA THR A 224 -1.82 -11.25 2.00
C THR A 224 -3.25 -11.73 1.75
N LEU A 225 -3.64 -11.90 0.48
CA LEU A 225 -4.93 -12.47 0.12
C LEU A 225 -5.11 -13.88 0.72
N CYS A 226 -4.05 -14.70 0.72
CA CYS A 226 -4.07 -16.05 1.27
C CYS A 226 -4.38 -16.12 2.77
N ASP A 227 -4.16 -15.04 3.52
CA ASP A 227 -4.37 -15.01 4.96
C ASP A 227 -5.84 -14.71 5.33
N LEU A 228 -6.67 -14.29 4.36
CA LEU A 228 -8.06 -13.96 4.62
C LEU A 228 -8.90 -15.21 4.98
N PRO A 229 -9.87 -15.07 5.91
CA PRO A 229 -10.73 -16.18 6.29
C PRO A 229 -11.50 -16.75 5.08
N SER A 230 -11.34 -18.06 4.86
CA SER A 230 -12.13 -18.79 3.87
C SER A 230 -13.62 -18.79 4.23
N PHE A 231 -14.48 -18.89 3.22
CA PHE A 231 -15.95 -18.99 3.36
C PHE A 231 -16.63 -17.82 4.09
N SER A 232 -15.95 -16.69 4.26
CA SER A 232 -16.46 -15.50 4.98
C SER A 232 -16.82 -14.33 4.07
N GLY A 233 -17.09 -14.62 2.78
CA GLY A 233 -17.49 -13.62 1.79
C GLY A 233 -16.34 -12.85 1.10
N TYR A 234 -15.08 -13.28 1.28
CA TYR A 234 -13.91 -12.68 0.63
C TYR A 234 -13.65 -13.16 -0.81
N GLY A 235 -14.55 -13.99 -1.36
CA GLY A 235 -14.65 -14.26 -2.81
C GLY A 235 -13.77 -15.38 -3.38
N SER A 236 -12.82 -15.94 -2.64
CA SER A 236 -12.04 -17.10 -3.10
C SER A 236 -11.96 -18.21 -2.04
N ASN A 237 -12.08 -19.46 -2.48
CA ASN A 237 -11.81 -20.63 -1.65
C ASN A 237 -10.30 -20.80 -1.46
N SER A 238 -9.84 -21.30 -0.31
CA SER A 238 -8.42 -21.50 0.03
C SER A 238 -7.63 -22.31 -1.01
N THR A 239 -8.30 -23.17 -1.75
CA THR A 239 -7.70 -24.02 -2.80
C THR A 239 -7.85 -23.46 -4.21
N SER A 240 -8.32 -22.23 -4.40
CA SER A 240 -8.40 -21.61 -5.72
C SER A 240 -7.00 -21.26 -6.25
N ALA A 241 -6.87 -21.14 -7.57
CA ALA A 241 -5.63 -20.71 -8.20
C ALA A 241 -5.15 -19.35 -7.67
N ALA A 242 -6.06 -18.42 -7.38
CA ALA A 242 -5.74 -17.11 -6.81
C ALA A 242 -5.17 -17.21 -5.39
N MET A 243 -5.77 -18.04 -4.53
CA MET A 243 -5.31 -18.22 -3.14
C MET A 243 -3.97 -18.93 -3.09
N LEU A 244 -3.75 -19.98 -3.89
CA LEU A 244 -2.47 -20.66 -3.94
C LEU A 244 -1.38 -19.81 -4.61
N SER A 245 -1.72 -19.02 -5.63
CA SER A 245 -0.80 -18.03 -6.19
C SER A 245 -0.39 -16.99 -5.13
N SER A 246 -1.34 -16.53 -4.32
CA SER A 246 -1.05 -15.62 -3.21
C SER A 246 -0.16 -16.28 -2.15
N GLN A 247 -0.44 -17.53 -1.80
CA GLN A 247 0.35 -18.29 -0.82
C GLN A 247 1.79 -18.52 -1.30
N LEU A 248 2.01 -18.81 -2.58
CA LEU A 248 3.35 -18.92 -3.17
C LEU A 248 4.12 -17.60 -3.03
N LEU A 249 3.47 -16.46 -3.32
CA LEU A 249 4.07 -15.13 -3.19
C LEU A 249 4.31 -14.72 -1.73
N ALA A 250 3.46 -15.16 -0.82
CA ALA A 250 3.64 -14.98 0.62
C ALA A 250 4.87 -15.75 1.13
N VAL A 251 5.06 -17.00 0.71
CA VAL A 251 6.29 -17.76 1.01
C VAL A 251 7.50 -17.02 0.44
N TRP A 252 7.44 -16.61 -0.83
CA TRP A 252 8.49 -15.83 -1.49
C TRP A 252 8.92 -14.59 -0.68
N THR A 253 7.93 -13.85 -0.19
CA THR A 253 8.12 -12.66 0.65
C THR A 253 8.76 -12.99 1.99
N ARG A 254 8.28 -14.05 2.65
CA ARG A 254 8.82 -14.50 3.94
C ARG A 254 10.30 -14.86 3.81
N GLU A 255 10.68 -15.52 2.72
CA GLU A 255 12.08 -15.89 2.48
C GLU A 255 13.00 -14.69 2.26
N TYR A 256 12.48 -13.63 1.64
CA TYR A 256 13.20 -12.36 1.57
C TYR A 256 13.47 -11.77 2.96
N PHE A 257 12.46 -11.74 3.85
CA PHE A 257 12.60 -11.11 5.17
C PHE A 257 13.43 -11.92 6.17
N TYR A 258 13.30 -13.24 6.18
CA TYR A 258 13.78 -14.06 7.31
C TYR A 258 14.86 -15.07 6.96
N HIS A 259 15.08 -15.34 5.67
CA HIS A 259 15.91 -16.46 5.22
C HIS A 259 16.92 -16.06 4.15
N ASN A 260 17.41 -14.82 4.20
CA ASN A 260 18.44 -14.30 3.30
C ASN A 260 18.14 -14.53 1.82
N SER A 261 16.85 -14.47 1.43
CA SER A 261 16.42 -14.70 0.04
C SER A 261 16.69 -16.12 -0.49
N MET A 262 16.78 -17.11 0.39
CA MET A 262 17.01 -18.51 0.07
C MET A 262 15.80 -19.36 0.43
N LEU A 263 15.23 -20.05 -0.57
CA LEU A 263 14.04 -20.90 -0.45
C LEU A 263 14.42 -22.39 -0.43
N THR A 264 13.81 -23.16 0.48
CA THR A 264 13.97 -24.62 0.61
C THR A 264 12.68 -25.37 0.30
N GLU A 265 12.79 -26.70 0.10
CA GLU A 265 11.62 -27.57 -0.03
C GLU A 265 10.76 -27.56 1.24
N ASP A 266 11.38 -27.60 2.43
CA ASP A 266 10.67 -27.60 3.71
C ASP A 266 9.80 -26.35 3.89
N GLN A 267 10.31 -25.19 3.48
CA GLN A 267 9.56 -23.93 3.54
C GLN A 267 8.36 -23.89 2.60
N MET A 268 8.41 -24.71 1.53
CA MET A 268 7.35 -24.88 0.54
C MET A 268 6.38 -26.03 0.86
N ALA A 269 6.67 -26.87 1.86
CA ALA A 269 5.96 -28.13 2.09
C ALA A 269 4.44 -27.94 2.21
N THR A 270 3.99 -27.00 3.04
CA THR A 270 2.54 -26.72 3.21
C THR A 270 1.88 -26.27 1.91
N PHE A 271 2.55 -25.40 1.14
CA PHE A 271 2.05 -24.98 -0.17
C PHE A 271 1.97 -26.17 -1.14
N MET A 272 3.00 -27.02 -1.20
CA MET A 272 3.04 -28.17 -2.10
C MET A 272 1.93 -29.19 -1.79
N ILE A 273 1.66 -29.46 -0.51
CA ILE A 273 0.54 -30.34 -0.10
C ILE A 273 -0.79 -29.80 -0.62
N LEU A 274 -1.07 -28.51 -0.40
CA LEU A 274 -2.32 -27.89 -0.85
C LEU A 274 -2.39 -27.87 -2.38
N TYR A 275 -1.30 -27.51 -3.04
CA TYR A 275 -1.19 -27.51 -4.49
C TYR A 275 -1.48 -28.89 -5.06
N ASP A 276 -0.86 -29.96 -4.56
CA ASP A 276 -1.03 -31.31 -5.09
C ASP A 276 -2.43 -31.90 -4.79
N SER A 277 -3.14 -31.40 -3.77
CA SER A 277 -4.51 -31.85 -3.45
C SER A 277 -5.62 -31.37 -4.41
N VAL A 278 -5.30 -30.45 -5.33
CA VAL A 278 -6.30 -29.80 -6.19
C VAL A 278 -6.15 -30.27 -7.64
N LEU A 279 -7.29 -30.47 -8.31
CA LEU A 279 -7.36 -30.71 -9.75
C LEU A 279 -7.13 -29.40 -10.52
N LYS A 280 -6.19 -29.43 -11.47
CA LYS A 280 -5.66 -28.24 -12.17
C LYS A 280 -6.01 -28.30 -13.65
N ASP A 281 -7.30 -28.36 -13.94
CA ASP A 281 -7.87 -28.63 -15.27
C ASP A 281 -8.32 -27.36 -16.01
N SER A 282 -8.11 -26.18 -15.41
CA SER A 282 -8.61 -24.91 -15.93
C SER A 282 -7.50 -23.88 -16.16
N LYS A 283 -7.78 -22.94 -17.08
CA LYS A 283 -6.87 -21.88 -17.52
C LYS A 283 -6.19 -21.09 -16.38
N PRO A 284 -6.83 -20.77 -15.23
CA PRO A 284 -6.19 -20.04 -14.14
C PRO A 284 -4.95 -20.71 -13.55
N TRP A 285 -4.81 -22.04 -13.72
CA TRP A 285 -3.71 -22.82 -13.16
C TRP A 285 -2.43 -22.80 -13.98
N ILE A 286 -2.51 -22.50 -15.29
CA ILE A 286 -1.40 -22.66 -16.24
C ILE A 286 -0.13 -21.95 -15.74
N SER A 287 -0.28 -20.71 -15.29
CA SER A 287 0.86 -19.89 -14.85
C SER A 287 1.48 -20.41 -13.55
N LEU A 288 0.63 -20.82 -12.60
CA LEU A 288 1.09 -21.41 -11.34
C LEU A 288 1.76 -22.77 -11.59
N GLN A 289 1.21 -23.59 -12.48
CA GLN A 289 1.78 -24.88 -12.88
C GLN A 289 3.18 -24.73 -13.44
N ALA A 290 3.36 -23.83 -14.41
CA ALA A 290 4.66 -23.58 -15.01
C ALA A 290 5.72 -23.17 -13.98
N VAL A 291 5.36 -22.28 -13.03
CA VAL A 291 6.28 -21.84 -11.97
C VAL A 291 6.60 -22.98 -11.00
N VAL A 292 5.61 -23.76 -10.57
CA VAL A 292 5.82 -24.88 -9.63
C VAL A 292 6.65 -25.99 -10.28
N GLU A 293 6.43 -26.32 -11.54
CA GLU A 293 7.24 -27.30 -12.27
C GLU A 293 8.70 -26.86 -12.39
N GLN A 294 8.94 -25.58 -12.68
CA GLN A 294 10.30 -25.04 -12.73
C GLN A 294 10.95 -25.06 -11.34
N LEU A 295 10.19 -24.74 -10.29
CA LEU A 295 10.68 -24.78 -8.92
C LEU A 295 11.06 -26.20 -8.50
N LYS A 296 10.23 -27.21 -8.81
CA LYS A 296 10.53 -28.63 -8.59
C LYS A 296 11.84 -29.06 -9.27
N LYS A 297 12.12 -28.56 -10.49
CA LYS A 297 13.39 -28.83 -11.18
C LYS A 297 14.60 -28.19 -10.50
N GLU A 298 14.45 -26.99 -9.95
CA GLU A 298 15.53 -26.31 -9.23
C GLU A 298 15.84 -26.99 -7.89
N PHE A 299 14.82 -27.52 -7.20
CA PHE A 299 15.02 -28.28 -5.97
C PHE A 299 15.72 -29.63 -6.19
N ASN A 300 15.64 -30.23 -7.37
CA ASN A 300 16.41 -31.43 -7.73
C ASN A 300 17.93 -31.19 -7.83
N LYS A 301 18.40 -29.93 -7.79
CA LYS A 301 19.82 -29.56 -7.74
C LYS A 301 20.24 -29.36 -6.28
N PRO A 302 21.51 -29.58 -5.90
CA PRO A 302 21.91 -29.48 -4.50
C PRO A 302 21.80 -28.03 -4.00
N SER A 303 20.85 -27.87 -3.09
CA SER A 303 20.66 -26.84 -2.06
C SER A 303 20.24 -25.42 -2.47
N GLN A 304 19.06 -25.05 -1.97
CA GLN A 304 18.46 -23.72 -1.85
C GLN A 304 18.28 -22.92 -3.14
N VAL A 305 17.06 -22.46 -3.37
CA VAL A 305 16.72 -21.60 -4.51
C VAL A 305 16.85 -20.15 -4.09
N ASN A 306 17.80 -19.42 -4.68
CA ASN A 306 17.84 -17.97 -4.51
C ASN A 306 16.65 -17.32 -5.23
N ILE A 307 15.77 -16.67 -4.48
CA ILE A 307 14.49 -16.18 -5.00
C ILE A 307 14.64 -15.11 -6.08
N PHE A 308 15.71 -14.29 -6.03
CA PHE A 308 15.95 -13.26 -7.03
C PHE A 308 16.44 -13.86 -8.35
N LYS A 309 17.39 -14.80 -8.28
CA LYS A 309 17.87 -15.52 -9.47
C LYS A 309 16.74 -16.28 -10.14
N PHE A 310 15.89 -16.94 -9.34
CA PHE A 310 14.73 -17.63 -9.86
C PHE A 310 13.75 -16.65 -10.53
N ALA A 311 13.37 -15.56 -9.85
CA ALA A 311 12.44 -14.56 -10.38
C ALA A 311 12.96 -13.80 -11.62
N PHE A 312 14.29 -13.79 -11.82
CA PHE A 312 14.90 -13.23 -13.03
C PHE A 312 14.72 -14.14 -14.25
N ILE A 313 14.81 -15.46 -14.06
CA ILE A 313 14.67 -16.47 -15.13
C ILE A 313 13.20 -16.84 -15.35
N THR A 314 12.44 -16.90 -14.26
CA THR A 314 11.03 -17.31 -14.22
C THR A 314 10.19 -16.14 -13.74
N SER A 315 9.48 -15.51 -14.67
CA SER A 315 8.61 -14.38 -14.34
C SER A 315 7.45 -14.81 -13.44
N LEU A 316 7.33 -14.17 -12.27
CA LEU A 316 6.21 -14.37 -11.35
C LEU A 316 5.02 -13.46 -11.65
N LEU A 317 5.07 -12.62 -12.70
CA LEU A 317 4.00 -11.69 -13.06
C LEU A 317 2.66 -12.40 -13.25
N ALA A 318 2.63 -13.49 -14.02
CA ALA A 318 1.38 -14.18 -14.29
C ALA A 318 0.78 -14.87 -13.04
N VAL A 319 1.63 -15.26 -12.09
CA VAL A 319 1.19 -15.74 -10.76
C VAL A 319 0.63 -14.58 -9.95
N ALA A 320 1.29 -13.42 -9.96
CA ALA A 320 0.79 -12.21 -9.32
C ALA A 320 -0.53 -11.73 -9.90
N ASP A 321 -0.73 -11.83 -11.22
CA ASP A 321 -2.00 -11.50 -11.87
C ASP A 321 -3.11 -12.47 -11.44
N ALA A 322 -2.82 -13.77 -11.35
CA ALA A 322 -3.76 -14.78 -10.87
C ALA A 322 -4.16 -14.55 -9.40
N ALA A 323 -3.20 -14.19 -8.53
CA ALA A 323 -3.51 -13.75 -7.16
C ALA A 323 -4.35 -12.45 -7.18
N GLY A 324 -4.00 -11.52 -8.07
CA GLY A 324 -4.68 -10.24 -8.28
C GLY A 324 -6.16 -10.38 -8.64
N ASP A 325 -6.57 -11.45 -9.31
CA ASP A 325 -7.97 -11.71 -9.66
C ASP A 325 -8.87 -11.92 -8.45
N GLY A 326 -8.33 -12.36 -7.30
CA GLY A 326 -9.07 -12.51 -6.05
C GLY A 326 -9.25 -11.21 -5.26
N LEU A 327 -8.41 -10.19 -5.52
CA LEU A 327 -8.39 -8.95 -4.74
C LEU A 327 -9.70 -8.13 -4.80
N PRO A 328 -10.42 -7.99 -5.94
CA PRO A 328 -11.62 -7.16 -5.99
C PRO A 328 -12.71 -7.60 -5.01
N ALA A 329 -13.00 -8.89 -4.94
CA ALA A 329 -14.02 -9.43 -4.04
C ALA A 329 -13.60 -9.33 -2.56
N ALA A 330 -12.33 -9.68 -2.27
CA ALA A 330 -11.77 -9.54 -0.94
C ALA A 330 -11.81 -8.09 -0.45
N ASN A 331 -11.34 -7.15 -1.27
CA ASN A 331 -11.29 -5.73 -0.92
C ASN A 331 -12.68 -5.09 -0.85
N ALA A 332 -13.68 -5.57 -1.61
CA ALA A 332 -15.07 -5.14 -1.43
C ALA A 332 -15.60 -5.50 -0.04
N LYS A 333 -15.31 -6.72 0.45
CA LYS A 333 -15.68 -7.15 1.82
C LYS A 333 -14.93 -6.35 2.89
N ILE A 334 -13.64 -6.12 2.70
CA ILE A 334 -12.82 -5.29 3.61
C ILE A 334 -13.38 -3.85 3.66
N ALA A 335 -13.76 -3.27 2.52
CA ALA A 335 -14.37 -1.93 2.49
C ALA A 335 -15.65 -1.83 3.32
N ALA A 336 -16.50 -2.88 3.28
CA ALA A 336 -17.69 -2.96 4.12
C ALA A 336 -17.34 -3.03 5.62
N ASN A 337 -16.33 -3.83 5.99
CA ASN A 337 -15.86 -3.91 7.39
C ASN A 337 -15.29 -2.58 7.89
N ILE A 338 -14.46 -1.90 7.07
CA ILE A 338 -13.92 -0.57 7.37
C ILE A 338 -15.06 0.42 7.60
N SER A 339 -16.07 0.44 6.72
CA SER A 339 -17.19 1.37 6.84
C SER A 339 -17.96 1.18 8.16
N LEU A 340 -18.25 -0.07 8.53
CA LEU A 340 -18.90 -0.40 9.79
C LEU A 340 -18.06 0.02 11.00
N ARG A 341 -16.77 -0.36 11.02
CA ARG A 341 -15.88 -0.04 12.13
C ARG A 341 -15.64 1.45 12.26
N PHE A 342 -15.44 2.16 11.15
CA PHE A 342 -15.23 3.60 11.14
C PHE A 342 -16.45 4.32 11.73
N SER A 343 -17.65 3.92 11.33
CA SER A 343 -18.90 4.47 11.86
C SER A 343 -18.98 4.30 13.37
N ASN A 344 -18.68 3.09 13.88
CA ASN A 344 -18.72 2.80 15.32
C ASN A 344 -17.69 3.60 16.13
N LEU A 345 -16.48 3.77 15.59
CA LEU A 345 -15.39 4.44 16.31
C LEU A 345 -15.48 5.97 16.26
N PHE A 346 -15.93 6.54 15.14
CA PHE A 346 -15.64 7.93 14.82
C PHE A 346 -16.85 8.81 14.51
N LEU A 347 -18.05 8.26 14.29
CA LEU A 347 -19.26 9.07 14.19
C LEU A 347 -19.72 9.49 15.59
N ASP A 348 -19.99 10.78 15.75
CA ASP A 348 -20.72 11.30 16.90
C ASP A 348 -22.18 10.82 16.74
N ASN A 349 -22.66 10.00 17.69
CA ASN A 349 -24.01 9.43 17.65
C ASN A 349 -25.07 10.51 17.86
#